data_AF-A0A2A9P1B9-F1
#
_entry.id   AF-A0A2A9P1B9-F1
#
_cell.length_a   1.000
_cell.length_b   1.000
_cell.length_c   1.000
_cell.angle_alpha   90.00
_cell.angle_beta   90.00
_cell.angle_gamma   90.00
#
_symmetry.space_group_name_H-M   'P 1'
#
loop_
_entity.id
_entity.type
_entity.pdbx_description
1 polymer ?
#
loop_
_entity_poly.entity_id
_entity_poly.type
_entity_poly.pdbx_seq_one_letter_code
_entity_poly.pdbx_strand_id
1 'polypeptide(L)'
;MMAWIHLAIAFLGGAYAFAVLVQNLFHRRANRQNKSSLKELFPPSQRSKLDSTRDDDVDLSQSLRHHVLGLEADYRLADPSTFLFSGFTVAEVRSLGHFPDYAKLSGVPLPSPLTDFTVQDALPRPYRPFRWPYHQTMGTWARKTQLCFFFPC
;
A
#
# COMPACT_ATOMS: atom_id res chain seq x y z
N MET A 1 -9.16 55.07 16.82
CA MET A 1 -9.61 53.78 17.37
C MET A 1 -9.51 52.61 16.38
N MET A 2 -9.23 52.82 15.07
CA MET A 2 -9.19 51.75 14.06
C MET A 2 -7.81 51.10 13.82
N ALA A 3 -6.70 51.75 14.23
CA ALA A 3 -5.34 51.25 13.98
C ALA A 3 -4.99 49.94 14.73
N TRP A 4 -5.57 49.73 15.92
CA TRP A 4 -5.36 48.53 16.72
C TRP A 4 -6.02 47.28 16.11
N ILE A 5 -7.10 47.47 15.35
CA ILE A 5 -7.80 46.37 14.66
C ILE A 5 -6.95 45.84 13.51
N HIS A 6 -6.34 46.71 12.72
CA HIS A 6 -5.45 46.30 11.63
C HIS A 6 -4.18 45.60 12.14
N LEU A 7 -3.62 46.06 13.28
CA LEU A 7 -2.50 45.38 13.93
C LEU A 7 -2.90 43.99 14.46
N ALA A 8 -4.08 43.85 15.07
CA ALA A 8 -4.58 42.56 15.54
C ALA A 8 -4.84 41.57 14.39
N ILE A 9 -5.40 42.03 13.26
CA ILE A 9 -5.62 41.20 12.07
C ILE A 9 -4.29 40.75 11.46
N ALA A 10 -3.30 41.65 11.36
CA ALA A 10 -1.97 41.29 10.87
C ALA A 10 -1.28 40.27 11.79
N PHE A 11 -1.44 40.39 13.10
CA PHE A 11 -0.88 39.45 14.07
C PHE A 11 -1.56 38.08 14.02
N LEU A 12 -2.89 38.03 13.92
CA LEU A 12 -3.65 36.79 13.74
C LEU A 12 -3.34 36.11 12.39
N GLY A 13 -3.23 36.88 11.31
CA GLY A 13 -2.83 36.37 9.99
C GLY A 13 -1.40 35.83 9.99
N GLY A 14 -0.47 36.52 10.64
CA GLY A 14 0.91 36.07 10.83
C GLY A 14 1.00 34.79 11.67
N ALA A 15 0.24 34.70 12.75
CA ALA A 15 0.18 33.50 13.60
C ALA A 15 -0.41 32.29 12.85
N TYR A 16 -1.45 32.50 12.04
CA TYR A 16 -2.02 31.45 11.20
C TYR A 16 -1.03 30.96 10.13
N ALA A 17 -0.39 31.87 9.41
CA ALA A 17 0.63 31.52 8.42
C ALA A 17 1.81 30.77 9.05
N PHE A 18 2.24 31.19 10.25
CA PHE A 18 3.26 30.50 11.02
C PHE A 18 2.82 29.09 11.45
N ALA A 19 1.58 28.92 11.92
CA ALA A 19 1.03 27.61 12.26
C ALA A 19 0.99 26.66 11.05
N VAL A 20 0.56 27.13 9.88
CA VAL A 20 0.56 26.36 8.63
C VAL A 20 1.99 26.00 8.20
N LEU A 21 2.94 26.94 8.33
CA LEU A 21 4.35 26.67 8.04
C LEU A 21 4.91 25.58 8.96
N VAL A 22 4.65 25.66 10.27
CA VAL A 22 5.09 24.68 11.26
C VAL A 22 4.45 23.32 11.00
N GLN A 23 3.15 23.26 10.69
CA GLN A 23 2.45 22.03 10.31
C GLN A 23 3.06 21.40 9.05
N ASN A 24 3.33 22.19 8.01
CA ASN A 24 3.97 21.70 6.78
C ASN A 24 5.40 21.20 7.02
N LEU A 25 6.17 21.88 7.89
CA LEU A 25 7.50 21.41 8.28
C LEU A 25 7.43 20.11 9.09
N PHE A 26 6.43 19.95 9.96
CA PHE A 26 6.22 18.74 10.73
C PHE A 26 5.81 17.57 9.83
N HIS A 27 4.88 17.77 8.90
CA HIS A 27 4.53 16.78 7.88
C HIS A 27 5.73 16.38 7.03
N ARG A 28 6.55 17.35 6.58
CA ARG A 28 7.81 17.06 5.86
C ARG A 28 8.80 16.25 6.69
N ARG A 29 8.88 16.51 8.00
CA ARG A 29 9.78 15.79 8.92
C ARG A 29 9.29 14.36 9.18
N ALA A 30 7.98 14.16 9.36
CA ALA A 30 7.36 12.85 9.49
C ALA A 30 7.53 12.00 8.23
N ASN A 31 7.34 12.59 7.04
CA ASN A 31 7.56 11.91 5.77
C ASN A 31 9.05 11.49 5.61
N ARG A 32 10.00 12.37 5.96
CA ARG A 32 11.43 12.00 6.00
C ARG A 32 11.73 10.82 6.94
N GLN A 33 11.07 10.72 8.09
CA GLN A 33 11.26 9.59 9.01
C GLN A 33 10.65 8.28 8.46
N ASN A 34 9.50 8.34 7.78
CA ASN A 34 8.97 7.17 7.08
C ASN A 34 9.94 6.68 5.99
N LYS A 35 10.59 7.60 5.27
CA LYS A 35 11.60 7.27 4.26
C LYS A 35 12.85 6.60 4.84
N SER A 36 13.34 7.05 6.00
CA SER A 36 14.43 6.34 6.69
C SER A 36 13.98 4.96 7.18
N SER A 37 12.74 4.84 7.67
CA SER A 37 12.16 3.58 8.12
C SER A 37 12.04 2.55 6.97
N LEU A 38 11.65 2.98 5.76
CA LEU A 38 11.54 2.10 4.60
C LEU A 38 12.91 1.53 4.18
N LYS A 39 13.96 2.36 4.18
CA LYS A 39 15.34 1.90 3.94
C LYS A 39 15.79 0.87 5.01
N GLU A 40 15.25 0.95 6.22
CA GLU A 40 15.60 0.04 7.32
C GLU A 40 14.92 -1.33 7.25
N LEU A 41 13.73 -1.42 6.64
CA LEU A 41 12.99 -2.67 6.44
C LEU A 41 13.72 -3.67 5.52
N PHE A 42 14.51 -3.15 4.58
CA PHE A 42 15.30 -3.99 3.68
C PHE A 42 16.62 -4.42 4.35
N PRO A 43 17.04 -5.68 4.16
CA PRO A 43 18.33 -6.16 4.64
C PRO A 43 19.48 -5.32 4.05
N PRO A 44 20.62 -5.17 4.77
CA PRO A 44 21.69 -4.23 4.39
C PRO A 44 22.21 -4.40 2.95
N SER A 45 22.23 -5.62 2.42
CA SER A 45 22.68 -5.94 1.05
C SER A 45 21.77 -5.39 -0.07
N GLN A 46 20.54 -5.00 0.25
CA GLN A 46 19.54 -4.54 -0.72
C GLN A 46 19.35 -3.01 -0.72
N ARG A 47 19.83 -2.30 0.31
CA ARG A 47 19.61 -0.86 0.49
C ARG A 47 20.25 0.00 -0.62
N SER A 48 21.41 -0.40 -1.12
CA SER A 48 22.12 0.31 -2.19
C SER A 48 21.39 0.27 -3.54
N LYS A 49 20.50 -0.70 -3.73
CA LYS A 49 19.72 -0.86 -4.97
C LYS A 49 18.42 -0.02 -4.99
N LEU A 50 18.04 0.58 -3.85
CA LEU A 50 16.80 1.33 -3.68
C LEU A 50 16.95 2.82 -4.05
N ASP A 51 18.18 3.36 -4.02
CA ASP A 51 18.47 4.80 -4.11
C ASP A 51 18.11 5.43 -5.49
N SER A 52 17.83 4.60 -6.50
CA SER A 52 17.38 5.04 -7.83
C SER A 52 15.88 5.33 -7.95
N THR A 53 15.09 5.16 -6.88
CA THR A 53 13.63 5.31 -6.93
C THR A 53 13.21 6.71 -6.46
N ARG A 54 12.49 7.47 -7.31
CA ARG A 54 11.98 8.81 -6.97
C ARG A 54 10.73 8.69 -6.08
N ASP A 55 10.74 9.40 -4.96
CA ASP A 55 9.62 9.46 -4.00
C ASP A 55 8.95 10.83 -4.14
N ASP A 56 7.94 10.93 -4.99
CA ASP A 56 7.03 12.07 -5.00
C ASP A 56 5.78 11.70 -4.17
N ASP A 57 5.43 12.55 -3.20
CA ASP A 57 4.29 12.37 -2.29
C ASP A 57 3.00 12.71 -3.05
N VAL A 58 2.11 11.73 -3.28
CA VAL A 58 0.92 11.90 -4.13
C VAL A 58 -0.34 12.00 -3.29
N ASP A 59 -1.05 13.12 -3.43
CA ASP A 59 -2.34 13.38 -2.78
C ASP A 59 -3.48 12.66 -3.51
N LEU A 60 -3.87 11.51 -2.95
CA LEU A 60 -4.90 10.61 -3.51
C LEU A 60 -6.32 11.20 -3.49
N SER A 61 -6.57 12.27 -2.72
CA SER A 61 -7.92 12.83 -2.54
C SER A 61 -8.48 13.52 -3.78
N GLN A 62 -7.62 13.93 -4.71
CA GLN A 62 -8.00 14.61 -5.94
C GLN A 62 -8.60 13.64 -6.97
N SER A 63 -8.15 12.38 -6.97
CA SER A 63 -8.55 11.36 -7.96
C SER A 63 -10.05 11.06 -8.01
N LEU A 64 -10.75 11.14 -6.88
CA LEU A 64 -12.19 10.85 -6.78
C LEU A 64 -13.08 11.91 -7.45
N ARG A 65 -12.53 13.08 -7.78
CA ARG A 65 -13.26 14.17 -8.44
C ARG A 65 -13.13 14.16 -9.96
N HIS A 66 -12.27 13.30 -10.49
CA HIS A 66 -11.92 13.27 -11.92
C HIS A 66 -12.46 12.01 -12.61
N HIS A 67 -12.45 12.02 -13.94
CA HIS A 67 -12.84 10.88 -14.75
C HIS A 67 -11.83 9.73 -14.54
N VAL A 68 -12.29 8.65 -13.92
CA VAL A 68 -11.48 7.46 -13.63
C VAL A 68 -11.56 6.50 -14.82
N LEU A 69 -10.41 5.91 -15.17
CA LEU A 69 -10.27 4.92 -16.23
C LEU A 69 -11.17 3.70 -15.93
N GLY A 70 -11.93 3.24 -16.92
CA GLY A 70 -12.76 2.05 -16.79
C GLY A 70 -11.93 0.79 -16.51
N LEU A 71 -12.51 -0.18 -15.78
CA LEU A 71 -11.82 -1.41 -15.36
C LEU A 71 -11.30 -2.26 -16.54
N GLU A 72 -12.03 -2.27 -17.65
CA GLU A 72 -11.69 -3.04 -18.86
C GLU A 72 -10.82 -2.24 -19.85
N ALA A 73 -10.51 -0.97 -19.55
CA ALA A 73 -9.77 -0.11 -20.48
C ALA A 73 -8.26 -0.27 -20.30
N ASP A 74 -7.53 -0.37 -21.42
CA ASP A 74 -6.06 -0.46 -21.40
C ASP A 74 -5.44 0.90 -21.07
N TYR A 75 -4.74 0.97 -19.93
CA TYR A 75 -4.02 2.16 -19.47
C TYR A 75 -2.92 2.62 -20.44
N ARG A 76 -2.43 1.74 -21.32
CA ARG A 76 -1.38 2.07 -22.30
C ARG A 76 -1.91 2.91 -23.46
N LEU A 77 -3.20 2.80 -23.75
CA LEU A 77 -3.88 3.52 -24.84
C LEU A 77 -4.73 4.68 -24.32
N ALA A 78 -5.01 4.70 -23.01
CA ALA A 78 -5.80 5.74 -22.36
C ALA A 78 -5.18 7.14 -22.48
N ASP A 79 -6.05 8.15 -22.33
CA ASP A 79 -5.64 9.54 -22.31
C ASP A 79 -4.77 9.84 -21.07
N PRO A 80 -3.65 10.57 -21.21
CA PRO A 80 -2.72 10.81 -20.10
C PRO A 80 -3.33 11.58 -18.91
N SER A 81 -4.40 12.35 -19.13
CA SER A 81 -5.06 13.13 -18.07
C SER A 81 -6.08 12.31 -17.26
N THR A 82 -6.38 11.09 -17.71
CA THR A 82 -7.32 10.20 -17.02
C THR A 82 -6.68 9.66 -15.74
N PHE A 83 -7.47 9.54 -14.68
CA PHE A 83 -7.02 9.00 -13.41
C PHE A 83 -7.21 7.50 -13.33
N LEU A 84 -6.29 6.80 -12.69
CA LEU A 84 -6.45 5.40 -12.30
C LEU A 84 -7.14 5.29 -10.95
N PHE A 85 -7.69 4.12 -10.64
CA PHE A 85 -8.26 3.83 -9.30
C PHE A 85 -7.24 3.98 -8.16
N SER A 86 -5.94 3.86 -8.48
CA SER A 86 -4.84 4.09 -7.54
C SER A 86 -4.62 5.57 -7.21
N GLY A 87 -5.31 6.48 -7.89
CA GLY A 87 -5.26 7.92 -7.67
C GLY A 87 -4.20 8.68 -8.46
N PHE A 88 -3.39 7.97 -9.25
CA PHE A 88 -2.40 8.56 -10.15
C PHE A 88 -3.00 8.81 -11.53
N THR A 89 -2.50 9.84 -12.22
CA THR A 89 -2.79 10.02 -13.64
C THR A 89 -2.03 9.01 -14.49
N VAL A 90 -2.57 8.70 -15.66
CA VAL A 90 -1.89 7.84 -16.64
C VAL A 90 -0.55 8.46 -17.07
N ALA A 91 -0.46 9.79 -17.17
CA ALA A 91 0.80 10.51 -17.45
C ALA A 91 1.86 10.25 -16.37
N GLU A 92 1.50 10.35 -15.10
CA GLU A 92 2.41 10.10 -13.97
C GLU A 92 2.91 8.67 -13.98
N VAL A 93 2.02 7.68 -14.15
CA VAL A 93 2.42 6.27 -14.20
C VAL A 93 3.37 5.98 -15.37
N ARG A 94 3.15 6.62 -16.52
CA ARG A 94 4.08 6.52 -17.66
C ARG A 94 5.42 7.21 -17.37
N SER A 95 5.41 8.30 -16.61
CA SER A 95 6.63 9.04 -16.23
C SER A 95 7.52 8.29 -15.23
N LEU A 96 6.94 7.40 -14.42
CA LEU A 96 7.69 6.50 -13.51
C LEU A 96 8.61 5.56 -14.28
N GLY A 97 8.35 5.35 -15.57
CA GLY A 97 9.21 4.56 -16.46
C GLY A 97 9.19 3.07 -16.11
N HIS A 98 10.30 2.40 -16.37
CA HIS A 98 10.42 0.99 -16.01
C HIS A 98 10.68 0.87 -14.51
N PHE A 99 9.88 0.03 -13.85
CA PHE A 99 10.17 -0.39 -12.49
C PHE A 99 11.56 -1.06 -12.41
N PRO A 100 12.28 -0.89 -11.29
CA PRO A 100 13.56 -1.55 -11.10
C PRO A 100 13.41 -3.08 -11.18
N ASP A 101 14.48 -3.74 -11.62
CA ASP A 101 14.55 -5.19 -11.77
C ASP A 101 14.32 -5.89 -10.42
N TYR A 102 13.09 -6.35 -10.19
CA TYR A 102 12.66 -6.93 -8.91
C TYR A 102 13.42 -8.21 -8.57
N ALA A 103 13.85 -8.99 -9.58
CA ALA A 103 14.66 -10.19 -9.36
C ALA A 103 16.02 -9.82 -8.74
N LYS A 104 16.65 -8.74 -9.21
CA LYS A 104 17.87 -8.21 -8.60
C LYS A 104 17.64 -7.63 -7.21
N LEU A 105 16.51 -6.99 -6.96
CA LEU A 105 16.20 -6.40 -5.65
C LEU A 105 15.96 -7.48 -4.60
N SER A 106 15.06 -8.42 -4.88
CA SER A 106 14.68 -9.49 -3.96
C SER A 106 15.78 -10.56 -3.80
N GLY A 107 16.65 -10.71 -4.81
CA GLY A 107 17.58 -11.83 -4.88
C GLY A 107 16.91 -13.16 -5.25
N VAL A 108 15.60 -13.13 -5.53
CA VAL A 108 14.86 -14.30 -6.01
C VAL A 108 15.12 -14.43 -7.51
N PRO A 109 15.65 -15.58 -7.98
CA PRO A 109 15.89 -15.78 -9.40
C PRO A 109 14.57 -15.75 -10.17
N LEU A 110 14.62 -15.25 -11.41
CA LEU A 110 13.47 -15.34 -12.32
C LEU A 110 13.11 -16.81 -12.58
N PRO A 111 11.82 -17.16 -12.68
CA PRO A 111 11.42 -18.51 -13.03
C PRO A 111 11.92 -18.84 -14.43
N SER A 112 12.62 -19.97 -14.58
CA SER A 112 12.96 -20.51 -15.89
C SER A 112 11.69 -21.06 -16.56
N PRO A 113 11.47 -20.82 -17.86
CA PRO A 113 10.35 -21.41 -18.58
C PRO A 113 10.47 -22.94 -18.53
N LEU A 114 9.34 -23.61 -18.25
CA LEU A 114 9.27 -25.06 -18.26
C LEU A 114 8.96 -25.52 -19.69
N THR A 115 9.94 -26.13 -20.36
CA THR A 115 9.89 -26.43 -21.81
C THR A 115 8.71 -27.32 -22.21
N ASP A 116 8.35 -28.28 -21.36
CA ASP A 116 7.34 -29.30 -21.65
C ASP A 116 6.07 -29.09 -20.81
N PHE A 117 5.72 -27.84 -20.50
CA PHE A 117 4.50 -27.54 -19.73
C PHE A 117 3.25 -27.60 -20.60
N THR A 118 2.50 -28.69 -20.49
CA THR A 118 1.16 -28.85 -21.06
C THR A 118 0.10 -28.48 -20.03
N VAL A 119 -0.70 -27.44 -20.30
CA VAL A 119 -1.76 -26.96 -19.37
C VAL A 119 -2.78 -28.06 -19.06
N GLN A 120 -3.06 -28.95 -20.02
CA GLN A 120 -4.03 -30.03 -19.86
C GLN A 120 -3.56 -31.13 -18.90
N ASP A 121 -2.24 -31.30 -18.73
CA ASP A 121 -1.66 -32.29 -17.83
C ASP A 121 -1.32 -31.70 -16.45
N ALA A 122 -1.45 -30.38 -16.30
CA ALA A 122 -1.14 -29.69 -15.06
C ALA A 122 -2.18 -30.03 -13.98
N LEU A 123 -1.77 -30.82 -12.99
CA LEU A 123 -2.61 -31.11 -11.83
C LEU A 123 -2.84 -29.83 -11.02
N PRO A 124 -4.09 -29.51 -10.63
CA PRO A 124 -4.35 -28.41 -9.72
C PRO A 124 -3.66 -28.67 -8.38
N ARG A 125 -3.19 -27.61 -7.70
CA ARG A 125 -2.62 -27.76 -6.36
C ARG A 125 -3.65 -28.46 -5.45
N PRO A 126 -3.29 -29.59 -4.82
CA PRO A 126 -4.22 -30.35 -4.01
C PRO A 126 -4.71 -29.50 -2.84
N TYR A 127 -5.99 -29.69 -2.48
CA TYR A 127 -6.60 -28.95 -1.39
C TYR A 127 -5.85 -29.22 -0.08
N ARG A 128 -5.38 -28.15 0.55
CA ARG A 128 -4.74 -28.22 1.88
C ARG A 128 -5.86 -28.41 2.92
N PRO A 129 -5.86 -29.51 3.70
CA PRO A 129 -6.83 -29.69 4.76
C PRO A 129 -6.69 -28.59 5.83
N PHE A 130 -7.77 -28.34 6.56
CA PHE A 130 -7.79 -27.34 7.62
C PHE A 130 -6.65 -27.57 8.62
N ARG A 131 -5.83 -26.53 8.81
CA ARG A 131 -4.60 -26.60 9.64
C ARG A 131 -4.89 -26.86 11.12
N TRP A 132 -6.05 -26.42 11.58
CA TRP A 132 -6.56 -26.66 12.92
C TRP A 132 -7.92 -27.34 12.77
N PRO A 133 -8.21 -28.40 13.54
CA PRO A 133 -9.56 -28.94 13.57
C PRO A 133 -10.51 -27.82 13.98
N TYR A 134 -11.54 -27.59 13.17
CA TYR A 134 -12.54 -26.57 13.44
C TYR A 134 -13.29 -26.96 14.73
N HIS A 135 -12.96 -26.31 15.85
CA HIS A 135 -13.72 -26.45 17.08
C HIS A 135 -14.96 -25.56 16.99
N GLN A 136 -16.01 -26.08 16.35
CA GLN A 136 -17.32 -25.44 16.37
C GLN A 136 -17.96 -25.61 17.75
N THR A 137 -17.54 -24.82 18.74
CA THR A 137 -18.34 -24.63 19.96
C THR A 137 -19.34 -23.50 19.75
N MET A 138 -20.10 -23.55 18.66
CA MET A 138 -21.40 -22.90 18.65
C MET A 138 -22.38 -23.91 19.22
N GLY A 139 -22.55 -23.80 20.53
CA GLY A 139 -23.28 -24.75 21.35
C GLY A 139 -24.69 -25.01 20.82
N THR A 140 -24.98 -26.29 20.59
CA THR A 140 -26.30 -26.81 20.92
C THR A 140 -26.51 -26.55 22.41
N TRP A 141 -27.32 -25.56 22.78
CA TRP A 141 -27.89 -25.49 24.12
C TRP A 141 -28.94 -26.60 24.25
N ALA A 142 -28.47 -27.84 24.31
CA ALA A 142 -29.25 -28.97 24.77
C ALA A 142 -28.65 -29.38 26.11
N ARG A 143 -29.24 -28.85 27.17
CA ARG A 143 -29.06 -29.31 28.55
C ARG A 143 -29.05 -30.84 28.55
N LYS A 144 -27.95 -31.47 28.94
CA LYS A 144 -27.78 -32.08 30.26
C LYS A 144 -26.50 -32.92 30.24
N THR A 145 -25.58 -32.55 31.13
CA THR A 145 -24.59 -33.39 31.79
C THR A 145 -24.71 -34.90 31.53
N GLN A 146 -23.71 -35.49 30.88
CA GLN A 146 -23.12 -36.72 31.39
C GLN A 146 -21.61 -36.70 31.10
N LEU A 147 -20.90 -36.36 32.16
CA LEU A 147 -19.47 -36.54 32.32
C LEU A 147 -19.18 -38.05 32.26
N CYS A 148 -18.41 -38.50 31.28
CA CYS A 148 -17.58 -39.70 31.37
C CYS A 148 -16.39 -39.49 30.44
N PHE A 149 -15.41 -38.71 30.92
CA PHE A 149 -14.03 -38.86 30.48
C PHE A 149 -13.59 -40.28 30.88
N PHE A 150 -13.37 -41.15 29.90
CA PHE A 150 -12.57 -42.34 30.10
C PHE A 150 -11.76 -42.62 28.82
N PHE A 151 -10.55 -42.08 28.80
CA PHE A 151 -9.44 -42.61 28.02
C PHE A 151 -8.42 -43.14 29.03
N PRO A 152 -7.98 -44.39 28.90
CA PRO A 152 -6.58 -44.71 29.10
C PRO A 152 -5.97 -45.13 27.75
N CYS A 153 -4.71 -44.71 27.62
CA CYS A 153 -3.67 -45.01 26.63
C CYS A 153 -3.95 -46.01 25.51
#